data_AF-A0A7X0JX98-F1
#
_entry.id   AF-A0A7X0JX98-F1
#
_cell.length_a   1.000
_cell.length_b   1.000
_cell.length_c   1.000
_cell.angle_alpha   90.00
_cell.angle_beta   90.00
_cell.angle_gamma   90.00
#
_symmetry.space_group_name_H-M   'P 1'
#
loop_
_entity.id
_entity.type
_entity.pdbx_description
1 polymer ?
#
loop_
_entity_poly.entity_id
_entity_poly.type
_entity_poly.pdbx_seq_one_letter_code
_entity_poly.pdbx_strand_id
1 'polypeptide(L)'
;MTVTDRNGINIEVGFYVKVISLDPADFGHLEKTSLSEVMSMIGEVLEVYEVDEYGQAWVTKEWWLSGDEMIAHSVGLSSHEMEVQTGCS
;
A
#
# COMPACT_ATOMS: atom_id res chain seq x y z
N MET A 1 1.41 -14.91 10.66
CA MET A 1 0.47 -15.17 9.55
C MET A 1 1.24 -15.01 8.24
N THR A 2 0.84 -15.65 7.14
CA THR A 2 1.41 -15.39 5.82
C THR A 2 0.38 -14.63 4.98
N VAL A 3 0.77 -13.53 4.35
CA VAL A 3 -0.07 -12.82 3.37
C VAL A 3 0.44 -13.12 1.96
N THR A 4 -0.48 -13.36 1.04
CA THR A 4 -0.17 -13.51 -0.38
C THR A 4 -0.66 -12.32 -1.17
N ASP A 5 -0.15 -12.10 -2.37
CA ASP A 5 -0.78 -11.23 -3.35
C ASP A 5 -2.06 -11.88 -3.95
N ARG A 6 -2.70 -11.18 -4.88
CA ARG A 6 -3.92 -11.66 -5.56
C ARG A 6 -3.73 -12.94 -6.37
N ASN A 7 -2.49 -13.29 -6.68
CA ASN A 7 -2.12 -14.48 -7.45
C ASN A 7 -1.64 -15.62 -6.56
N GLY A 8 -1.67 -15.45 -5.23
CA GLY A 8 -1.23 -16.46 -4.27
C GLY A 8 0.29 -16.48 -4.03
N ILE A 9 1.03 -15.46 -4.48
CA ILE A 9 2.46 -15.32 -4.22
C ILE A 9 2.65 -14.81 -2.80
N ASN A 10 3.41 -15.52 -1.96
CA ASN A 10 3.74 -15.04 -0.62
C ASN A 10 4.47 -13.69 -0.68
N ILE A 11 4.02 -12.75 0.15
CA ILE A 11 4.65 -11.44 0.31
C ILE A 11 5.61 -11.48 1.49
N GLU A 12 6.77 -10.84 1.29
CA GLU A 12 7.77 -10.62 2.32
C GLU A 12 8.14 -9.13 2.37
N VAL A 13 8.70 -8.69 3.48
CA VAL A 13 9.27 -7.34 3.61
C VAL A 13 10.37 -7.14 2.57
N GLY A 14 10.38 -5.97 1.93
CA GLY A 14 11.27 -5.62 0.82
C GLY A 14 10.70 -5.94 -0.58
N PHE A 15 9.54 -6.60 -0.66
CA PHE A 15 8.87 -6.79 -1.95
C PHE A 15 8.25 -5.50 -2.44
N TYR A 16 8.28 -5.29 -3.75
CA TYR A 16 7.56 -4.20 -4.40
C TYR A 16 6.23 -4.72 -4.93
N VAL A 17 5.14 -4.13 -4.48
CA VAL A 17 3.78 -4.52 -4.86
C VAL A 17 3.07 -3.35 -5.52
N LYS A 18 2.31 -3.65 -6.56
CA LYS A 18 1.37 -2.70 -7.15
C LYS A 18 0.08 -2.69 -6.33
N VAL A 19 -0.35 -1.51 -5.90
CA VAL A 19 -1.69 -1.34 -5.30
C VAL A 19 -2.72 -1.38 -6.42
N ILE A 20 -3.71 -2.26 -6.33
CA ILE A 20 -4.67 -2.54 -7.41
C ILE A 20 -6.02 -1.89 -7.12
N SER A 21 -6.42 -1.93 -5.87
CA SER A 21 -7.69 -1.43 -5.37
C SER A 21 -7.57 -1.14 -3.89
N LEU A 22 -8.38 -0.21 -3.41
CA LEU A 22 -8.60 0.06 -1.99
C LEU A 22 -10.10 0.28 -1.82
N ASP A 23 -10.71 -0.26 -0.76
CA ASP A 23 -12.12 0.01 -0.47
C ASP A 23 -12.25 1.36 0.28
N PRO A 24 -12.91 2.38 -0.29
CA PRO A 24 -13.12 3.65 0.40
C PRO A 24 -13.85 3.53 1.73
N ALA A 25 -14.62 2.45 1.94
CA ALA A 25 -15.31 2.20 3.20
C ALA A 25 -14.34 2.00 4.37
N ASP A 26 -13.18 1.39 4.13
CA ASP A 26 -12.15 1.15 5.15
C ASP A 26 -11.52 2.46 5.64
N PHE A 27 -11.59 3.50 4.78
CA PHE A 27 -11.05 4.83 5.03
C PHE A 27 -12.13 5.86 5.36
N GLY A 28 -13.35 5.44 5.71
CA GLY A 28 -14.46 6.34 6.02
C GLY A 28 -14.22 7.29 7.21
N HIS A 29 -13.17 7.04 7.99
CA HIS A 29 -12.71 7.89 9.09
C HIS A 29 -11.76 9.02 8.64
N LEU A 30 -11.27 8.98 7.40
CA LEU A 30 -10.37 10.00 6.85
C LEU A 30 -11.14 11.23 6.34
N GLU A 31 -10.53 12.39 6.51
CA GLU A 31 -10.96 13.62 5.84
C GLU A 31 -10.81 13.49 4.31
N LYS A 32 -11.58 14.28 3.55
CA LYS A 32 -11.64 14.16 2.09
C LYS A 32 -10.27 14.26 1.40
N THR A 33 -9.39 15.13 1.88
CA THR A 33 -8.05 15.31 1.31
C THR A 33 -7.21 14.06 1.51
N SER A 34 -7.15 13.53 2.73
CA SER A 34 -6.40 12.31 3.05
C SER A 34 -6.97 11.09 2.35
N LEU A 35 -8.30 10.99 2.22
CA LEU A 35 -8.93 9.96 1.41
C LEU A 35 -8.48 10.03 -0.05
N SER A 36 -8.43 11.24 -0.64
CA SER A 36 -7.96 11.42 -2.01
C SER A 36 -6.49 11.04 -2.17
N GLU A 37 -5.65 11.34 -1.18
CA GLU A 37 -4.22 10.97 -1.17
C GLU A 37 -4.05 9.45 -1.12
N VAL A 38 -4.73 8.77 -0.19
CA VAL A 38 -4.74 7.31 -0.08
C VAL A 38 -5.24 6.66 -1.37
N MET A 39 -6.35 7.14 -1.93
CA MET A 39 -6.87 6.61 -3.20
C MET A 39 -5.92 6.81 -4.37
N SER A 40 -5.05 7.84 -4.32
CA SER A 40 -3.99 8.04 -5.32
C SER A 40 -2.84 7.04 -5.24
N MET A 41 -2.83 6.15 -4.24
CA MET A 41 -1.91 5.03 -4.18
C MET A 41 -2.30 3.91 -5.16
N ILE A 42 -3.58 3.83 -5.58
CA ILE A 42 -4.03 2.84 -6.56
C ILE A 42 -3.27 3.02 -7.88
N GLY A 43 -2.61 1.95 -8.32
CA GLY A 43 -1.78 1.90 -9.52
C GLY A 43 -0.28 2.06 -9.24
N GLU A 44 0.09 2.56 -8.06
CA GLU A 44 1.49 2.77 -7.67
C GLU A 44 2.15 1.45 -7.26
N VAL A 45 3.47 1.41 -7.43
CA VAL A 45 4.31 0.29 -6.98
C VAL A 45 5.10 0.76 -5.77
N LEU A 46 4.87 0.13 -4.62
CA LEU A 46 5.42 0.54 -3.34
C LEU A 46 6.09 -0.63 -2.64
N GLU A 47 7.11 -0.36 -1.85
CA GLU A 47 7.82 -1.36 -1.05
C GLU A 47 7.00 -1.74 0.19
N VAL A 48 6.91 -3.04 0.45
CA VAL A 48 6.36 -3.60 1.67
C VAL A 48 7.39 -3.46 2.78
N TYR A 49 7.10 -2.64 3.79
CA TYR A 49 8.01 -2.45 4.92
C TYR A 49 7.64 -3.32 6.13
N GLU A 50 6.41 -3.82 6.19
CA GLU A 50 5.93 -4.68 7.28
C GLU A 50 4.86 -5.66 6.77
N VAL A 51 4.84 -6.86 7.34
CA VAL A 51 3.73 -7.80 7.23
C VAL A 51 3.26 -8.11 8.64
N ASP A 52 2.02 -7.74 8.97
CA ASP A 52 1.52 -7.81 10.34
C ASP A 52 0.94 -9.19 10.71
N GLU A 53 0.58 -9.34 11.98
CA GLU A 53 -0.04 -10.57 12.49
C GLU A 53 -1.46 -10.81 11.97
N TYR A 54 -2.14 -9.78 11.46
CA TYR A 54 -3.49 -9.84 10.91
C TYR A 54 -3.52 -10.24 9.43
N GLY A 55 -2.35 -10.39 8.80
CA GLY A 55 -2.22 -10.80 7.40
C GLY A 55 -2.36 -9.63 6.43
N GLN A 56 -1.95 -8.43 6.83
CA GLN A 56 -1.84 -7.27 5.94
C GLN A 56 -0.38 -6.99 5.61
N ALA A 57 -0.12 -6.62 4.36
CA ALA A 57 1.17 -6.09 3.94
C ALA A 57 1.12 -4.56 3.92
N TRP A 58 1.97 -3.93 4.72
CA TRP A 58 1.97 -2.48 4.86
C TRP A 58 2.94 -1.83 3.88
N VAL A 59 2.43 -0.83 3.17
CA VAL A 59 3.19 0.03 2.26
C VAL A 59 3.06 1.48 2.69
N THR A 60 4.04 2.31 2.36
CA THR A 60 3.99 3.75 2.59
C THR A 60 4.21 4.49 1.27
N LYS A 61 3.42 5.53 1.03
CA LYS A 61 3.69 6.51 -0.02
C LYS A 61 3.99 7.86 0.62
N GLU A 62 4.99 8.53 0.07
CA GLU A 62 5.43 9.85 0.47
C GLU A 62 5.18 10.84 -0.66
N TRP A 63 4.67 12.03 -0.32
CA TRP A 63 4.46 13.15 -1.22
C TRP A 63 5.26 14.34 -0.73
N TRP A 64 6.14 14.84 -1.59
CA TRP A 64 6.89 16.06 -1.34
C TRP A 64 6.01 17.27 -1.67
N LEU A 65 5.73 18.09 -0.65
CA LEU A 65 5.14 19.41 -0.82
C LEU A 65 6.25 20.41 -1.18
N SER A 66 5.85 21.65 -1.48
CA SER A 66 6.83 22.70 -1.80
C SER A 66 7.85 22.89 -0.68
N GLY A 67 9.14 22.76 -1.01
CA GLY A 67 10.23 22.90 -0.04
C GLY A 67 10.59 21.57 0.62
N ASP A 68 10.74 21.58 1.95
CA ASP A 68 11.16 20.42 2.75
C ASP A 68 9.99 19.74 3.48
N GLU A 69 8.74 20.11 3.15
CA GLU A 69 7.56 19.49 3.74
C GLU A 69 7.21 18.18 3.01
N MET A 70 6.97 17.12 3.77
CA MET A 70 6.60 15.81 3.26
C MET A 70 5.36 15.30 3.99
N ILE A 71 4.41 14.78 3.23
CA ILE A 71 3.27 14.02 3.76
C ILE A 71 3.51 12.55 3.45
N ALA A 72 3.17 11.67 4.37
CA ALA A 72 3.24 10.23 4.16
C ALA A 72 1.97 9.55 4.65
N HIS A 73 1.52 8.52 3.93
CA HIS A 73 0.43 7.66 4.35
C HIS A 73 0.85 6.20 4.25
N SER A 74 0.53 5.44 5.30
CA SER A 74 0.72 4.00 5.35
C SER A 74 -0.62 3.29 5.20
N VAL A 75 -0.65 2.25 4.38
CA VAL A 75 -1.85 1.44 4.13
C VAL A 75 -1.50 -0.03 4.24
N GLY A 76 -2.28 -0.77 5.05
CA GLY A 76 -2.24 -2.23 5.10
C GLY A 76 -3.06 -2.81 3.97
N LEU A 77 -2.43 -3.61 3.12
CA LEU A 77 -3.04 -4.22 1.94
C LEU A 77 -3.43 -5.67 2.23
N SER A 78 -4.67 -6.00 1.88
CA SER A 78 -5.15 -7.37 1.80
C SER A 78 -4.68 -8.03 0.49
N SER A 79 -4.73 -9.36 0.42
CA SER A 79 -4.28 -10.10 -0.76
C SER A 79 -4.87 -9.63 -2.09
N HIS A 80 -6.15 -9.27 -2.13
CA HIS A 80 -6.82 -8.84 -3.37
C HIS A 80 -6.44 -7.42 -3.80
N GLU A 81 -5.81 -6.63 -2.93
CA GLU A 81 -5.48 -5.22 -3.13
C GLU A 81 -4.08 -5.03 -3.71
N MET A 82 -3.28 -6.11 -3.80
CA MET A 82 -1.88 -6.03 -4.22
C MET A 82 -1.46 -7.14 -5.19
N GLU A 83 -0.48 -6.80 -6.03
CA GLU A 83 0.18 -7.72 -6.97
C GLU A 83 1.68 -7.50 -6.96
N VAL A 84 2.45 -8.57 -6.74
CA VAL A 84 3.91 -8.50 -6.75
C VAL A 84 4.40 -8.06 -8.12
N GLN A 85 5.28 -7.06 -8.14
CA GLN A 85 5.96 -6.64 -9.36
C GLN A 85 7.30 -7.38 -9.47
N THR A 86 7.34 -8.40 -10.33
CA THR A 86 8.59 -9.10 -10.66
C THR A 86 9.38 -8.27 -11.67
N GLY A 87 10.46 -7.63 -11.23
CA GLY A 87 11.31 -6.81 -12.11
C GLY A 87 11.99 -5.59 -11.51
N CYS A 88 11.77 -5.27 -10.22
CA CYS A 88 12.60 -4.29 -9.51
C CYS A 88 13.95 -4.93 -9.15
N SER A 89 14.87 -4.93 -10.11
CA SER A 89 16.30 -5.22 -9.94
C SER A 89 17.10 -3.94 -9.77
#